data_AF-A0A6L8KG98-F1
#
_entry.id   AF-A0A6L8KG98-F1
#
_cell.length_a   1.000
_cell.length_b   1.000
_cell.length_c   1.000
_cell.angle_alpha   90.00
_cell.angle_beta   90.00
_cell.angle_gamma   90.00
#
_symmetry.space_group_name_H-M   'P 1'
#
loop_
_entity.id
_entity.type
_entity.pdbx_description
1 polymer ?
#
loop_
_entity_poly.entity_id
_entity_poly.type
_entity_poly.pdbx_seq_one_letter_code
_entity_poly.pdbx_strand_id
1 'polypeptide(L)'
;MSLHRSQGREGEAAADLLKPHLDTQDAEALFLRSTFSLPNEESERRFEKRSLQFLKRSAELGYAPALYALGVCYAIGDLVLKDERQAAKYFKTAASLGYAKAKYEHGRNLPYGAQGDAQQVEIGWRLIREAAVDDVQDASEFMHKFAR
;
A
#
# COMPACT_ATOMS: atom_id res chain seq x y z
N MET A 1 -5.61 29.44 19.10
CA MET A 1 -6.01 29.42 17.68
C MET A 1 -4.77 29.27 16.78
N SER A 2 -4.11 28.09 16.72
CA SER A 2 -2.84 28.02 15.97
C SER A 2 -2.45 26.65 15.36
N LEU A 3 -3.30 25.63 15.39
CA LEU A 3 -2.95 24.29 14.84
C LEU A 3 -3.34 24.11 13.36
N HIS A 4 -4.27 24.91 12.83
CA HIS A 4 -4.71 24.81 11.42
C HIS A 4 -3.84 25.61 10.43
N ARG A 5 -3.03 26.58 10.89
CA ARG A 5 -2.12 27.35 10.00
C ARG A 5 -0.79 26.64 9.72
N SER A 6 -0.35 25.73 10.58
CA SER A 6 0.93 25.03 10.40
C SER A 6 0.83 23.91 9.37
N GLN A 7 -0.23 23.09 9.45
CA GLN A 7 -0.43 21.96 8.52
C GLN A 7 -0.63 22.41 7.07
N GLY A 8 -1.16 23.62 6.85
CA GLY A 8 -1.26 24.18 5.50
C GLY A 8 0.14 24.43 4.89
N ARG A 9 1.01 25.14 5.59
CA ARG A 9 2.32 25.51 5.01
C ARG A 9 3.22 24.30 4.75
N GLU A 10 3.04 23.22 5.50
CA GLU A 10 3.78 21.96 5.33
C GLU A 10 3.39 21.22 4.04
N GLY A 11 2.10 21.19 3.69
CA GLY A 11 1.62 20.54 2.46
C GLY A 11 2.06 21.25 1.17
N GLU A 12 2.06 22.59 1.17
CA GLU A 12 2.59 23.38 0.06
C GLU A 12 4.10 23.19 -0.11
N ALA A 13 4.85 23.29 1.00
CA ALA A 13 6.30 23.10 0.96
C ALA A 13 6.68 21.68 0.48
N ALA A 14 5.95 20.65 0.93
CA ALA A 14 6.15 19.28 0.45
C ALA A 14 5.87 19.17 -1.06
N ALA A 15 4.81 19.79 -1.55
CA ALA A 15 4.49 19.75 -2.98
C ALA A 15 5.55 20.44 -3.86
N ASP A 16 6.11 21.56 -3.40
CA ASP A 16 7.18 22.24 -4.10
C ASP A 16 8.48 21.44 -4.11
N LEU A 17 8.81 20.76 -3.01
CA LEU A 17 9.97 19.87 -2.96
C LEU A 17 9.84 18.67 -3.91
N LEU A 18 8.62 18.17 -4.11
CA LEU A 18 8.39 17.02 -4.98
C LEU A 18 8.38 17.37 -6.48
N LYS A 19 8.09 18.62 -6.87
CA LYS A 19 7.98 19.04 -8.29
C LYS A 19 9.06 18.48 -9.22
N PRO A 20 10.37 18.70 -8.98
CA PRO A 20 11.40 18.22 -9.89
C PRO A 20 11.42 16.68 -10.02
N HIS A 21 11.03 15.97 -8.95
CA HIS A 21 10.98 14.50 -8.95
C HIS A 21 9.73 13.97 -9.67
N LEU A 22 8.62 14.71 -9.63
CA LEU A 22 7.41 14.37 -10.39
C LEU A 22 7.66 14.50 -11.90
N ASP A 23 8.43 15.50 -12.32
CA ASP A 23 8.81 15.70 -13.73
C ASP A 23 9.66 14.54 -14.26
N THR A 24 10.52 13.96 -13.40
CA THR A 24 11.32 12.77 -13.74
C THR A 24 10.59 11.45 -13.52
N GLN A 25 9.30 11.48 -13.17
CA GLN A 25 8.49 10.28 -12.87
C GLN A 25 9.10 9.42 -11.76
N ASP A 26 9.66 10.04 -10.72
CA ASP A 26 10.17 9.31 -9.56
C ASP A 26 9.02 8.61 -8.81
N ALA A 27 9.13 7.30 -8.64
CA ALA A 27 8.02 6.49 -8.15
C ALA A 27 7.68 6.78 -6.67
N GLU A 28 8.68 7.09 -5.85
CA GLU A 28 8.46 7.46 -4.46
C GLU A 28 7.85 8.86 -4.35
N ALA A 29 8.32 9.83 -5.13
CA ALA A 29 7.72 11.17 -5.17
C ALA A 29 6.26 11.13 -5.63
N LEU A 30 5.95 10.32 -6.65
CA LEU A 30 4.58 10.08 -7.10
C LEU A 30 3.73 9.48 -5.96
N PHE A 31 4.26 8.49 -5.24
CA PHE A 31 3.57 7.92 -4.08
C PHE A 31 3.32 8.98 -3.01
N LEU A 32 4.36 9.71 -2.57
CA LEU A 32 4.23 10.76 -1.56
C LEU A 32 3.21 11.83 -1.98
N ARG A 33 3.20 12.25 -3.25
CA ARG A 33 2.22 13.22 -3.73
C ARG A 33 0.78 12.72 -3.62
N SER A 34 0.56 11.40 -3.64
CA SER A 34 -0.76 10.79 -3.45
C SER A 34 -1.25 10.79 -1.99
N THR A 35 -0.36 10.97 -1.00
CA THR A 35 -0.72 10.78 0.42
C THR A 35 -1.19 12.05 1.13
N PHE A 36 -0.98 13.24 0.54
CA PHE A 36 -1.32 14.50 1.20
C PHE A 36 -2.07 15.49 0.30
N SER A 37 -3.00 16.21 0.93
CA SER A 37 -3.80 17.26 0.31
C SER A 37 -3.04 18.59 0.31
N LEU A 38 -3.38 19.46 -0.64
CA LEU A 38 -2.89 20.84 -0.63
C LEU A 38 -3.80 21.73 0.22
N PRO A 39 -3.24 22.74 0.91
CA PRO A 39 -4.03 23.70 1.66
C PRO A 39 -4.86 24.56 0.71
N ASN A 40 -6.07 24.91 1.15
CA ASN A 40 -6.90 25.95 0.55
C ASN A 40 -7.22 25.80 -0.95
N GLU A 41 -7.91 24.72 -1.37
CA GLU A 41 -8.86 24.68 -2.52
C GLU A 41 -9.18 23.26 -3.03
N GLU A 42 -8.47 22.22 -2.55
CA GLU A 42 -8.72 20.86 -3.01
C GLU A 42 -9.94 20.26 -2.27
N SER A 43 -11.09 20.24 -2.95
CA SER A 43 -12.24 19.44 -2.50
C SER A 43 -11.84 17.97 -2.35
N GLU A 44 -12.40 17.25 -1.38
CA GLU A 44 -12.16 15.82 -1.15
C GLU A 44 -12.18 15.00 -2.45
N ARG A 45 -13.22 15.16 -3.28
CA ARG A 45 -13.32 14.50 -4.59
C ARG A 45 -12.14 14.78 -5.55
N ARG A 46 -11.56 15.98 -5.50
CA ARG A 46 -10.38 16.34 -6.32
C ARG A 46 -9.13 15.69 -5.77
N PHE A 47 -8.98 15.70 -4.44
CA PHE A 47 -7.90 15.01 -3.74
C PHE A 47 -7.92 13.52 -4.07
N GLU A 48 -9.04 12.84 -3.81
CA GLU A 48 -9.23 11.41 -4.10
C GLU A 48 -8.87 11.04 -5.54
N LYS A 49 -9.39 11.80 -6.52
CA LYS A 49 -9.13 11.56 -7.94
C LYS A 49 -7.64 11.67 -8.26
N ARG A 50 -6.97 12.71 -7.77
CA ARG A 50 -5.55 12.96 -8.02
C ARG A 50 -4.67 11.97 -7.27
N SER A 51 -5.00 11.65 -6.02
CA SER A 51 -4.31 10.64 -5.22
C SER A 51 -4.34 9.28 -5.90
N LEU A 52 -5.51 8.86 -6.39
CA LEU A 52 -5.61 7.60 -7.15
C LEU A 52 -4.77 7.62 -8.43
N GLN A 53 -4.70 8.76 -9.14
CA GLN A 53 -3.86 8.88 -10.35
C GLN A 53 -2.37 8.73 -10.03
N PHE A 54 -1.88 9.46 -9.03
CA PHE A 54 -0.47 9.36 -8.63
C PHE A 54 -0.12 7.99 -8.05
N LEU A 55 -1.03 7.42 -7.26
CA LEU A 55 -0.86 6.08 -6.70
C LEU A 55 -0.76 5.02 -7.80
N LYS A 56 -1.65 5.05 -8.80
CA LYS A 56 -1.58 4.16 -9.97
C LYS A 56 -0.27 4.34 -10.73
N ARG A 57 0.15 5.58 -10.95
CA ARG A 57 1.40 5.86 -11.68
C ARG A 57 2.64 5.35 -10.96
N SER A 58 2.71 5.54 -9.64
CA SER A 58 3.78 4.99 -8.80
C SER A 58 3.78 3.45 -8.81
N ALA A 59 2.60 2.83 -8.76
CA ALA A 59 2.45 1.39 -8.85
C ALA A 59 2.87 0.82 -10.23
N GLU A 60 2.56 1.53 -11.33
CA GLU A 60 3.01 1.17 -12.69
C GLU A 60 4.53 1.16 -12.83
N LEU A 61 5.23 2.00 -12.06
CA LEU A 61 6.69 2.05 -11.99
C LEU A 61 7.29 0.99 -11.05
N GLY A 62 6.45 0.13 -10.46
CA GLY A 62 6.90 -0.97 -9.60
C GLY A 62 7.21 -0.56 -8.16
N TYR A 63 6.73 0.59 -7.69
CA TYR A 63 6.95 0.98 -6.29
C TYR A 63 6.09 0.13 -5.35
N ALA A 64 6.73 -0.72 -4.55
CA ALA A 64 6.05 -1.71 -3.74
C ALA A 64 5.06 -1.12 -2.70
N PRO A 65 5.34 0.01 -2.03
CA PRO A 65 4.36 0.69 -1.17
C PRO A 65 3.12 1.15 -1.93
N ALA A 66 3.26 1.65 -3.16
CA ALA A 66 2.13 2.07 -3.98
C ALA A 66 1.29 0.89 -4.48
N LEU A 67 1.94 -0.20 -4.89
CA LEU A 67 1.27 -1.47 -5.22
C LEU A 67 0.47 -1.98 -4.03
N TYR A 68 1.05 -2.01 -2.82
CA TYR A 68 0.33 -2.39 -1.61
C TYR A 68 -0.86 -1.49 -1.32
N ALA A 69 -0.67 -0.16 -1.34
CA ALA A 69 -1.74 0.80 -1.06
C ALA A 69 -2.89 0.68 -2.08
N LEU A 70 -2.58 0.47 -3.37
CA LEU A 70 -3.60 0.22 -4.38
C LEU A 70 -4.33 -1.12 -4.13
N GLY A 71 -3.60 -2.14 -3.66
CA GLY A 71 -4.20 -3.38 -3.17
C GLY A 71 -5.18 -3.17 -2.03
N VAL A 72 -4.83 -2.33 -1.05
CA VAL A 72 -5.73 -1.96 0.06
C VAL A 72 -6.97 -1.24 -0.46
N CYS A 73 -6.83 -0.24 -1.35
CA CYS A 73 -7.95 0.47 -1.97
C CYS A 73 -8.96 -0.51 -2.60
N TYR A 74 -8.48 -1.49 -3.37
CA TYR A 74 -9.34 -2.53 -3.95
C TYR A 74 -9.91 -3.51 -2.91
N ALA A 75 -9.19 -3.81 -1.82
CA ALA A 75 -9.67 -4.71 -0.78
C ALA A 75 -10.85 -4.13 0.01
N ILE A 76 -10.80 -2.84 0.31
CA ILE A 76 -11.82 -2.16 1.14
C ILE A 76 -12.86 -1.38 0.32
N GLY A 77 -12.59 -1.13 -0.97
CA GLY A 77 -13.43 -0.30 -1.83
C GLY A 77 -13.26 1.20 -1.58
N ASP A 78 -12.06 1.62 -1.20
CA ASP A 78 -11.70 3.03 -1.02
C ASP A 78 -11.09 3.57 -2.31
N LEU A 79 -11.51 4.77 -2.75
CA LEU A 79 -11.19 5.41 -4.03
C LEU A 79 -11.61 4.63 -5.31
N VAL A 80 -11.82 3.32 -5.21
CA VAL A 80 -12.19 2.40 -6.29
C VAL A 80 -13.27 1.43 -5.81
N LEU A 81 -13.98 0.79 -6.75
CA LEU A 81 -14.89 -0.29 -6.39
C LEU A 81 -14.10 -1.48 -5.81
N LYS A 82 -14.64 -2.07 -4.75
CA LYS A 82 -14.07 -3.25 -4.10
C LYS A 82 -13.90 -4.40 -5.10
N ASP A 83 -12.69 -4.93 -5.18
CA ASP A 83 -12.33 -6.11 -5.98
C ASP A 83 -11.19 -6.88 -5.30
N GLU A 84 -11.56 -7.94 -4.57
CA GLU A 84 -10.61 -8.76 -3.82
C GLU A 84 -9.62 -9.50 -4.73
N ARG A 85 -10.00 -9.84 -5.97
CA ARG A 85 -9.09 -10.50 -6.92
C ARG A 85 -8.03 -9.53 -7.39
N GLN A 86 -8.42 -8.28 -7.65
CA GLN A 86 -7.47 -7.25 -8.03
C GLN A 86 -6.55 -6.88 -6.85
N ALA A 87 -7.09 -6.79 -5.64
CA ALA A 87 -6.29 -6.59 -4.42
C ALA A 87 -5.22 -7.68 -4.25
N ALA A 88 -5.61 -8.96 -4.37
CA ALA A 88 -4.69 -10.09 -4.24
C ALA A 88 -3.55 -10.05 -5.27
N LYS A 89 -3.82 -9.61 -6.52
CA LYS A 89 -2.77 -9.42 -7.54
C LYS A 89 -1.77 -8.36 -7.11
N TYR A 90 -2.23 -7.21 -6.61
CA TYR A 90 -1.34 -6.15 -6.14
C TYR A 90 -0.51 -6.56 -4.93
N PHE A 91 -1.12 -7.22 -3.95
CA PHE A 91 -0.39 -7.77 -2.80
C PHE A 91 0.66 -8.79 -3.22
N LYS A 92 0.32 -9.70 -4.15
CA LYS A 92 1.28 -10.65 -4.71
C LYS A 92 2.49 -9.94 -5.34
N THR A 93 2.24 -8.92 -6.18
CA THR A 93 3.33 -8.19 -6.83
C THR A 93 4.18 -7.43 -5.81
N ALA A 94 3.57 -6.69 -4.88
CA ALA A 94 4.31 -5.97 -3.82
C ALA A 94 5.09 -6.93 -2.91
N ALA A 95 4.54 -8.11 -2.59
CA ALA A 95 5.23 -9.15 -1.82
C ALA A 95 6.47 -9.69 -2.57
N SER A 96 6.37 -9.89 -3.89
CA SER A 96 7.50 -10.33 -4.72
C SER A 96 8.63 -9.31 -4.80
N LEU A 97 8.32 -8.03 -4.56
CA LEU A 97 9.29 -6.94 -4.43
C LEU A 97 9.81 -6.76 -2.99
N GLY A 98 9.45 -7.66 -2.08
CA GLY A 98 9.96 -7.68 -0.71
C GLY A 98 9.19 -6.83 0.30
N TYR A 99 8.06 -6.21 -0.06
CA TYR A 99 7.34 -5.34 0.87
C TYR A 99 6.62 -6.14 1.96
N ALA A 100 7.10 -6.01 3.20
CA ALA A 100 6.70 -6.85 4.33
C ALA A 100 5.18 -6.91 4.57
N LYS A 101 4.49 -5.76 4.57
CA LYS A 101 3.03 -5.71 4.74
C LYS A 101 2.30 -6.47 3.61
N ALA A 102 2.81 -6.40 2.38
CA ALA A 102 2.24 -7.15 1.27
C ALA A 102 2.54 -8.64 1.34
N LYS A 103 3.70 -9.05 1.89
CA LYS A 103 3.98 -10.48 2.15
C LYS A 103 2.95 -11.07 3.10
N TYR A 104 2.60 -10.35 4.17
CA TYR A 104 1.54 -10.77 5.09
C TYR A 104 0.18 -10.89 4.39
N GLU A 105 -0.24 -9.85 3.66
CA GLU A 105 -1.51 -9.85 2.93
C GLU A 105 -1.57 -10.97 1.87
N HIS A 106 -0.50 -11.16 1.10
CA HIS A 106 -0.45 -12.22 0.11
C HIS A 106 -0.44 -13.60 0.75
N GLY A 107 0.37 -13.79 1.80
CA GLY A 107 0.44 -15.04 2.54
C GLY A 107 -0.93 -15.44 3.07
N ARG A 108 -1.65 -14.52 3.74
CA ARG A 108 -2.99 -14.79 4.28
C ARG A 108 -4.03 -15.10 3.19
N ASN A 109 -3.86 -14.57 1.97
CA ASN A 109 -4.74 -14.84 0.82
C ASN A 109 -4.47 -16.21 0.16
N LEU A 110 -3.37 -16.89 0.47
CA LEU A 110 -3.11 -18.23 -0.06
C LEU A 110 -4.01 -19.27 0.64
N PRO A 111 -4.41 -20.36 -0.06
CA PRO A 111 -5.28 -21.37 0.53
C PRO A 111 -4.55 -22.17 1.62
N TYR A 112 -5.24 -22.41 2.74
CA TYR A 112 -4.75 -23.20 3.88
C TYR A 112 -5.59 -24.48 4.10
N GLY A 113 -5.03 -25.47 4.81
CA GLY A 113 -5.77 -26.66 5.27
C GLY A 113 -6.29 -27.53 4.13
N ALA A 114 -7.52 -28.08 4.25
CA ALA A 114 -8.09 -29.01 3.27
C ALA A 114 -8.28 -28.44 1.85
N GLN A 115 -8.16 -27.11 1.68
CA GLN A 115 -8.27 -26.43 0.38
C GLN A 115 -6.91 -26.02 -0.20
N GLY A 116 -5.82 -26.11 0.57
CA GLY A 116 -4.47 -25.73 0.14
C GLY A 116 -3.63 -26.93 -0.22
N ASP A 117 -2.98 -26.89 -1.39
CA ASP A 117 -1.89 -27.80 -1.67
C ASP A 117 -0.68 -27.47 -0.77
N ALA A 118 0.16 -28.48 -0.51
CA ALA A 118 1.28 -28.35 0.42
C ALA A 118 2.26 -27.21 0.04
N GLN A 119 2.42 -26.95 -1.26
CA GLN A 119 3.33 -25.92 -1.74
C GLN A 119 2.79 -24.52 -1.43
N GLN A 120 1.51 -24.25 -1.68
CA GLN A 120 0.90 -22.95 -1.39
C GLN A 120 0.85 -22.68 0.11
N VAL A 121 0.58 -23.71 0.91
CA VAL A 121 0.62 -23.61 2.37
C VAL A 121 2.03 -23.23 2.83
N GLU A 122 3.07 -23.88 2.32
CA GLU A 122 4.45 -23.55 2.66
C GLU A 122 4.82 -22.12 2.25
N ILE A 123 4.44 -21.70 1.03
CA ILE A 123 4.68 -20.32 0.55
C ILE A 123 3.97 -19.31 1.46
N GLY A 124 2.71 -19.56 1.83
CA GLY A 124 1.93 -18.68 2.70
C GLY A 124 2.59 -18.49 4.06
N TRP A 125 2.97 -19.59 4.72
CA TRP A 125 3.66 -19.55 5.99
C TRP A 125 5.04 -18.89 5.92
N ARG A 126 5.79 -19.13 4.84
CA ARG A 126 7.08 -18.48 4.63
C ARG A 126 6.92 -16.96 4.53
N LEU A 127 5.96 -16.49 3.72
CA LEU A 127 5.70 -15.06 3.55
C LEU A 127 5.27 -14.38 4.86
N ILE A 128 4.41 -15.03 5.64
CA ILE A 128 3.96 -14.51 6.94
C ILE A 128 5.14 -14.48 7.93
N ARG A 129 5.99 -15.50 7.96
CA ARG A 129 7.19 -15.51 8.81
C ARG A 129 8.15 -14.38 8.45
N GLU A 130 8.42 -14.17 7.16
CA GLU A 130 9.25 -13.06 6.70
C GLU A 130 8.66 -11.71 7.11
N ALA A 131 7.35 -11.52 6.95
CA ALA A 131 6.69 -10.29 7.39
C ALA A 131 6.80 -10.07 8.91
N ALA A 132 6.72 -11.13 9.71
CA ALA A 132 6.89 -11.04 11.17
C ALA A 132 8.33 -10.68 11.57
N VAL A 133 9.34 -11.17 10.84
CA VAL A 133 10.74 -10.78 11.04
C VAL A 133 10.96 -9.29 10.70
N ASP A 134 10.23 -8.78 9.72
CA ASP A 134 10.22 -7.37 9.32
C ASP A 134 9.26 -6.51 10.19
N ASP A 135 8.97 -6.94 11.43
CA ASP A 135 8.15 -6.26 12.43
C ASP A 135 6.71 -5.92 12.00
N VAL A 136 6.11 -6.71 11.09
CA VAL A 136 4.68 -6.60 10.81
C VAL A 136 3.88 -7.24 11.95
N GLN A 137 3.34 -6.41 12.83
CA GLN A 137 2.60 -6.84 14.03
C GLN A 137 1.52 -7.89 13.74
N ASP A 138 0.68 -7.65 12.72
CA ASP A 138 -0.38 -8.58 12.34
C ASP A 138 0.15 -9.97 11.93
N ALA A 139 1.37 -10.01 11.37
CA ALA A 139 2.02 -11.27 11.00
C ALA A 139 2.55 -11.99 12.25
N SER A 140 3.17 -11.27 13.19
CA SER A 140 3.61 -11.82 14.48
C SER A 140 2.44 -12.39 15.28
N GLU A 141 1.33 -11.64 15.38
CA GLU A 141 0.10 -12.10 16.04
C GLU A 141 -0.48 -13.35 15.36
N PHE A 142 -0.50 -13.37 14.02
CA PHE A 142 -0.94 -14.53 13.27
C PHE A 142 -0.09 -15.76 13.56
N MET A 143 1.25 -15.62 13.56
CA MET A 143 2.17 -16.71 13.88
C MET A 143 1.94 -17.23 15.30
N HIS A 144 1.81 -16.36 16.29
CA HIS A 144 1.54 -16.77 17.67
C HIS A 144 0.23 -17.56 17.82
N LYS A 145 -0.79 -17.21 17.04
CA LYS A 145 -2.10 -17.86 17.10
C LYS A 145 -2.14 -19.21 16.41
N PHE A 146 -1.41 -19.38 15.29
CA PHE A 146 -1.61 -20.50 14.38
C PHE A 146 -0.37 -21.38 14.11
N ALA A 147 0.84 -20.96 14.51
CA ALA A 147 2.06 -21.77 14.34
C ALA A 147 2.25 -22.71 15.56
N ARG A 148 1.51 -23.82 15.57
CA ARG A 148 1.70 -24.94 16.51
C ARG A 148 2.00 -26.23 15.78
#